data_AF-D2XQ57-F1
#
_entry.id   AF-D2XQ57-F1
#
_cell.length_a   1.000
_cell.length_b   1.000
_cell.length_c   1.000
_cell.angle_alpha   90.00
_cell.angle_beta   90.00
_cell.angle_gamma   90.00
#
_symmetry.space_group_name_H-M   'P 1'
#
loop_
_entity.id
_entity.type
_entity.pdbx_description
1 polymer ?
#
loop_
_entity_poly.entity_id
_entity_poly.type
_entity_poly.pdbx_seq_one_letter_code
_entity_poly.pdbx_strand_id
1 'polypeptide(L)' 'APGYYSWRNAAEGSWFIQSLCRMLKEHARKLELMQILTRVNRRVAEYES' A
#
# COMPACT_ATOMS: atom_id res chain seq x y z
N ALA A 1 -10.83 -3.59 4.77
CA ALA A 1 -11.68 -3.19 5.91
C ALA A 1 -12.26 -4.44 6.57
N PRO A 2 -12.73 -4.41 7.83
CA PRO A 2 -13.34 -5.58 8.46
C PRO A 2 -14.42 -6.17 7.53
N GLY A 3 -14.33 -7.46 7.20
CA GLY A 3 -15.25 -8.14 6.26
C GLY A 3 -14.85 -8.13 4.77
N TYR A 4 -13.72 -7.51 4.39
CA TYR A 4 -13.25 -7.49 3.00
C TYR A 4 -12.04 -8.42 2.79
N TYR A 5 -11.96 -9.00 1.61
CA TYR A 5 -10.82 -9.82 1.20
C TYR A 5 -9.59 -8.95 0.91
N SER A 6 -8.42 -9.45 1.29
CA SER A 6 -7.15 -8.84 0.91
C SER A 6 -6.58 -9.56 -0.31
N TRP A 7 -6.47 -8.85 -1.44
CA TRP A 7 -5.95 -9.42 -2.68
C TRP A 7 -4.43 -9.67 -2.59
N ARG A 8 -4.06 -10.91 -2.91
CA ARG A 8 -2.66 -11.36 -2.99
C ARG A 8 -2.40 -12.06 -4.30
N ASN A 9 -1.46 -11.54 -5.08
CA ASN A 9 -0.88 -12.25 -6.21
C ASN A 9 0.13 -13.28 -5.69
N ALA A 10 0.05 -14.53 -6.17
CA ALA A 10 0.92 -15.61 -5.69
C ALA A 10 2.40 -15.41 -6.07
N ALA A 11 2.68 -14.72 -7.18
CA ALA A 11 4.02 -14.43 -7.66
C ALA A 11 4.57 -13.10 -7.12
N GLU A 12 3.73 -12.06 -7.03
CA GLU A 12 4.17 -10.70 -6.70
C GLU A 12 3.87 -10.26 -5.26
N GLY A 13 3.07 -11.02 -4.51
CA GLY A 13 2.64 -10.67 -3.16
C GLY A 13 1.35 -9.84 -3.11
N SER A 14 1.05 -9.22 -1.96
CA SER A 14 -0.18 -8.43 -1.79
C SER A 14 -0.01 -7.00 -2.27
N TRP A 15 -1.07 -6.46 -2.88
CA TRP A 15 -1.08 -5.07 -3.39
C TRP A 15 -0.77 -4.05 -2.29
N PHE A 16 -1.23 -4.33 -1.07
CA PHE A 16 -0.93 -3.49 0.10
C PHE A 16 0.57 -3.48 0.42
N ILE A 17 1.21 -4.65 0.54
CA ILE A 17 2.63 -4.73 0.92
C ILE A 17 3.53 -4.18 -0.19
N GLN A 18 3.24 -4.47 -1.46
CA GLN A 18 3.96 -3.88 -2.58
C GLN A 18 3.90 -2.34 -2.55
N SER A 19 2.70 -1.78 -2.35
CA SER A 19 2.49 -0.33 -2.26
C SER A 19 3.20 0.26 -1.04
N LEU A 20 3.16 -0.40 0.12
CA LEU A 20 3.85 0.02 1.33
C LEU A 20 5.37 0.04 1.14
N CYS A 21 5.96 -1.04 0.63
CA CYS A 21 7.40 -1.11 0.39
C CYS A 21 7.87 -0.02 -0.59
N ARG A 22 7.07 0.27 -1.63
CA ARG A 22 7.38 1.35 -2.58
C ARG A 22 7.35 2.72 -1.91
N MET A 23 6.29 3.04 -1.17
CA MET A 23 6.15 4.34 -0.51
C MET A 23 7.22 4.54 0.57
N LEU A 24 7.61 3.49 1.30
CA LEU A 24 8.72 3.56 2.26
C LEU A 24 10.06 3.83 1.56
N LYS A 25 10.36 3.15 0.45
CA LYS A 25 11.60 3.40 -0.32
C LYS A 25 11.69 4.84 -0.82
N GLU A 26 10.58 5.39 -1.30
CA GLU A 26 10.54 6.74 -1.89
C GLU A 26 10.48 7.85 -0.83
N HIS A 27 9.81 7.61 0.30
CA HIS A 27 9.40 8.69 1.22
C HIS A 27 9.74 8.51 2.70
N ALA A 28 10.30 7.38 3.15
CA ALA A 28 10.56 7.15 4.58
C ALA A 28 11.46 8.20 5.25
N ARG A 29 12.32 8.89 4.47
CA ARG A 29 13.21 9.95 4.98
C ARG A 29 12.62 11.37 4.89
N LYS A 30 11.43 11.52 4.31
CA LYS A 30 10.83 12.82 3.97
C LYS A 30 9.45 13.03 4.58
N LEU A 31 8.75 11.94 4.93
CA LEU A 31 7.37 11.97 5.37
C LEU A 31 7.19 11.16 6.65
N GLU A 32 6.24 11.60 7.47
CA GLU A 32 5.76 10.88 8.64
C GLU A 32 5.03 9.59 8.23
N LEU A 33 5.05 8.57 9.10
CA LEU A 33 4.50 7.25 8.78
C LEU A 33 3.01 7.33 8.39
N MET A 34 2.24 8.16 9.08
CA MET A 34 0.82 8.36 8.76
C MET A 34 0.62 8.95 7.36
N GLN A 35 1.49 9.87 6.92
CA GLN A 35 1.41 10.45 5.57
C GLN A 35 1.78 9.43 4.49
N ILE A 36 2.65 8.48 4.81
CA ILE A 36 3.02 7.35 3.95
C ILE A 36 1.82 6.40 3.85
N LEU A 37 1.21 6.02 4.97
CA LEU A 37 0.03 5.13 4.99
C LEU A 37 -1.17 5.72 4.24
N THR A 38 -1.41 7.04 4.33
CA THR A 38 -2.45 7.71 3.52
C THR A 38 -2.19 7.58 2.02
N ARG A 39 -0.93 7.69 1.58
CA ARG A 39 -0.56 7.49 0.17
C ARG A 39 -0.68 6.04 -0.26
N VAL A 40 -0.32 5.09 0.61
CA VAL A 40 -0.54 3.65 0.36
C VAL A 40 -2.02 3.36 0.16
N ASN A 41 -2.90 3.88 1.01
CA ASN A 41 -4.35 3.69 0.87
C ASN A 41 -4.87 4.22 -0.48
N ARG A 42 -4.44 5.42 -0.90
CA ARG A 42 -4.82 5.98 -2.20
C ARG A 42 -4.37 5.07 -3.35
N ARG A 43 -3.13 4.59 -3.29
CA ARG A 43 -2.55 3.72 -4.32
C ARG A 43 -3.24 2.36 -4.39
N VAL A 44 -3.62 1.78 -3.25
CA VAL A 44 -4.35 0.51 -3.21
C VAL A 44 -5.76 0.67 -3.79
N ALA A 45 -6.44 1.78 -3.53
CA ALA A 45 -7.75 2.07 -4.11
C ALA A 45 -7.72 2.20 -5.64
N GLU A 46 -6.62 2.72 -6.21
CA GLU A 46 -6.40 2.78 -7.67
C GLU A 46 -6.32 1.38 -8.32
N TYR A 47 -5.95 0.33 -7.58
CA TYR A 47 -5.91 -1.05 -8.09
C TYR A 47 -7.26 -1.80 -7.98
N GLU A 48 -8.15 -1.33 -7.12
CA GLU A 48 -9.50 -1.92 -6.93
C GLU A 48 -10.53 -1.33 -7.92
N SER A 49 -10.21 -0.21 -8.58
CA SER A 49 -11.06 0.50 -9.55
C SER A 49 -11.02 -0.08 -10.95
#